data_AF-A0A087QYF7-F1
#
_entry.id   AF-A0A087QYF7-F1
#
_cell.length_a   1.000
_cell.length_b   1.000
_cell.length_c   1.000
_cell.angle_alpha   90.00
_cell.angle_beta   90.00
_cell.angle_gamma   90.00
#
_symmetry.space_group_name_H-M   'P 1'
#
loop_
_entity.id
_entity.type
_entity.pdbx_description
1 polymer ?
#
loop_
_entity_poly.entity_id
_entity_poly.type
_entity_poly.pdbx_seq_one_letter_code
_entity_poly.pdbx_strand_id
1 'polypeptide(L)'
;LVKPYERMNLEELKEAEDDFDEADRKAIELYRQQRLQEWKCLQRMQKYGELREICGAQYVKEVTNAPEDVWVIIHLYRSNIPMCLLVNEHLSLLARKFPEVKFLKAIVNSCIQNYCDRCLPTILVYKTREIKGRFIGVAECGGIDLKVEELEWKLAEVGAIETVLEKKPKKDIE
;
A
#
# COMPACT_ATOMS: atom_id res chain seq x y z
N LEU A 1 -13.36 15.36 -31.51
CA LEU A 1 -12.35 16.41 -31.25
C LEU A 1 -12.70 17.05 -29.91
N VAL A 2 -11.79 17.04 -28.94
CA VAL A 2 -12.02 17.74 -27.65
C VAL A 2 -11.91 19.24 -27.94
N LYS A 3 -13.03 19.98 -27.83
CA LYS A 3 -13.05 21.44 -28.02
C LYS A 3 -12.27 22.08 -26.85
N PRO A 4 -11.27 22.95 -27.09
CA PRO A 4 -10.38 23.45 -26.04
C PRO A 4 -10.99 24.71 -25.40
N TYR A 5 -12.04 24.51 -24.60
CA TYR A 5 -12.79 25.59 -23.94
C TYR A 5 -11.92 26.47 -23.03
N GLU A 6 -10.78 25.96 -22.55
CA GLU A 6 -9.83 26.68 -21.68
C GLU A 6 -9.13 27.89 -22.35
N ARG A 7 -9.19 27.99 -23.69
CA ARG A 7 -8.50 29.04 -24.46
C ARG A 7 -9.46 30.03 -25.13
N MET A 8 -10.76 29.90 -24.90
CA MET A 8 -11.79 30.73 -25.53
C MET A 8 -12.05 32.01 -24.73
N ASN A 9 -12.35 33.10 -25.43
CA ASN A 9 -12.78 34.35 -24.82
C ASN A 9 -14.30 34.34 -24.50
N LEU A 10 -14.79 35.36 -23.79
CA LEU A 10 -16.18 35.42 -23.30
C LEU A 10 -17.25 35.41 -24.41
N GLU A 11 -16.94 35.94 -25.60
CA GLU A 11 -17.85 35.94 -26.74
C GLU A 11 -17.86 34.58 -27.44
N GLU A 12 -16.68 33.98 -27.64
CA GLU A 12 -16.52 32.62 -28.19
C GLU A 12 -17.15 31.54 -27.29
N LEU A 13 -17.09 31.72 -25.97
CA LEU A 13 -17.77 30.85 -25.01
C LEU A 13 -19.30 30.96 -25.12
N LYS A 14 -19.82 32.16 -25.42
CA LYS A 14 -21.24 32.41 -25.60
C LYS A 14 -21.78 31.80 -26.90
N GLU A 15 -21.03 31.89 -27.98
CA GLU A 15 -21.37 31.21 -29.25
C GLU A 15 -21.27 29.69 -29.11
N ALA A 16 -20.31 29.18 -28.33
CA ALA A 16 -20.18 27.75 -28.04
C ALA A 16 -21.28 27.23 -27.09
N GLU A 17 -21.95 28.09 -26.34
CA GLU A 17 -23.09 27.76 -25.47
C GLU A 17 -24.33 27.35 -26.28
N ASP A 18 -24.55 27.98 -27.44
CA ASP A 18 -25.61 27.62 -28.39
C ASP A 18 -25.31 26.30 -29.13
N ASP A 19 -24.04 25.93 -29.20
CA ASP A 19 -23.50 24.70 -29.80
C ASP A 19 -23.44 23.53 -28.79
N PHE A 20 -23.84 23.79 -27.53
CA PHE A 20 -23.81 22.84 -26.41
C PHE A 20 -25.02 21.92 -26.44
N ASP A 21 -24.95 20.92 -27.31
CA ASP A 21 -26.06 20.03 -27.63
C ASP A 21 -26.26 18.93 -26.57
N GLU A 22 -27.28 18.10 -26.79
CA GLU A 22 -27.59 16.95 -25.92
C GLU A 22 -26.43 15.94 -25.86
N ALA A 23 -25.59 15.85 -26.90
CA ALA A 23 -24.43 14.96 -26.91
C ALA A 23 -23.32 15.48 -25.99
N ASP A 24 -23.08 16.80 -25.95
CA ASP A 24 -22.15 17.44 -25.03
C ASP A 24 -22.60 17.26 -23.56
N ARG A 25 -23.89 17.45 -23.28
CA ARG A 25 -24.47 17.18 -21.94
C ARG A 25 -24.28 15.72 -21.51
N LYS A 26 -24.53 14.79 -22.42
CA LYS A 26 -24.38 13.34 -22.17
C LYS A 26 -22.91 12.96 -21.96
N ALA A 27 -21.97 13.56 -22.69
CA ALA A 27 -20.54 13.33 -22.52
C ALA A 27 -20.04 13.81 -21.15
N ILE A 28 -20.50 14.98 -20.69
CA ILE A 28 -20.17 15.52 -19.37
C ILE A 28 -20.74 14.65 -18.25
N GLU A 29 -21.99 14.21 -18.37
CA GLU A 29 -22.61 13.34 -17.38
C GLU A 29 -21.90 11.98 -17.31
N LEU A 30 -21.52 11.40 -18.45
CA LEU A 30 -20.70 10.18 -18.52
C LEU A 30 -19.34 10.37 -17.83
N TYR A 31 -18.64 11.49 -18.11
CA TYR A 31 -17.37 11.80 -17.47
C TYR A 31 -17.52 11.97 -15.95
N ARG A 32 -18.57 12.69 -15.51
CA ARG A 32 -18.88 12.86 -14.08
C ARG A 32 -19.14 11.52 -13.40
N GLN A 33 -19.93 10.65 -14.02
CA GLN A 33 -20.21 9.31 -13.50
C GLN A 33 -18.95 8.45 -13.44
N GLN A 34 -18.10 8.49 -14.46
CA GLN A 34 -16.83 7.78 -14.49
C GLN A 34 -15.91 8.23 -13.35
N ARG A 35 -15.72 9.54 -13.17
CA ARG A 35 -14.92 10.11 -12.07
C ARG A 35 -15.47 9.75 -10.70
N LEU A 36 -16.79 9.77 -10.53
CA LEU A 36 -17.43 9.37 -9.28
C LEU A 36 -17.24 7.87 -8.99
N GLN A 37 -17.28 7.02 -10.02
CA GLN A 37 -17.01 5.59 -9.89
C GLN A 37 -15.55 5.31 -9.52
N GLU A 38 -14.60 5.99 -10.17
CA GLU A 38 -13.16 5.93 -9.82
C GLU A 38 -12.95 6.33 -8.35
N TRP A 39 -13.54 7.46 -7.93
CA TRP A 39 -13.43 7.93 -6.55
C TRP A 39 -14.05 6.96 -5.54
N LYS A 40 -15.23 6.39 -5.84
CA LYS A 40 -15.86 5.33 -5.03
C LYS A 40 -15.04 4.04 -5.02
N CYS A 41 -14.30 3.73 -6.08
CA CYS A 41 -13.39 2.59 -6.13
C CYS A 41 -12.21 2.83 -5.19
N LEU A 42 -11.55 3.99 -5.31
CA LEU A 42 -10.44 4.40 -4.45
C LEU A 42 -10.84 4.42 -2.97
N GLN A 43 -12.00 5.01 -2.62
CA GLN A 43 -12.50 4.98 -1.25
C GLN A 43 -12.74 3.57 -0.72
N ARG A 44 -13.25 2.65 -1.55
CA ARG A 44 -13.43 1.24 -1.16
C ARG A 44 -12.11 0.49 -0.99
N MET A 45 -11.03 1.00 -1.56
CA MET A 45 -9.70 0.44 -1.37
C MET A 45 -9.07 0.92 -0.06
N GLN A 46 -9.36 2.14 0.41
CA GLN A 46 -8.88 2.68 1.69
C GLN A 46 -9.59 2.06 2.92
N LYS A 47 -9.52 0.73 3.06
CA LYS A 47 -10.14 -0.06 4.14
C LYS A 47 -9.24 -0.26 5.35
N TYR A 48 -7.93 -0.17 5.13
CA TYR A 48 -6.91 -0.28 6.16
C TYR A 48 -6.34 1.12 6.45
N GLY A 49 -5.17 1.22 7.07
CA GLY A 49 -4.65 2.51 7.52
C GLY A 49 -3.81 2.45 8.79
N GLU A 50 -3.75 1.28 9.44
CA GLU A 50 -3.02 1.08 10.68
C GLU A 50 -2.34 -0.29 10.72
N LEU A 51 -1.23 -0.37 11.46
CA LEU A 51 -0.55 -1.61 11.76
C LEU A 51 -1.28 -2.30 12.93
N ARG A 52 -2.05 -3.36 12.64
CA ARG A 52 -2.79 -4.09 13.67
C ARG A 52 -2.03 -5.31 14.17
N GLU A 53 -2.11 -5.54 15.48
CA GLU A 53 -1.59 -6.75 16.09
C GLU A 53 -2.60 -7.89 16.03
N ILE A 54 -2.13 -9.09 15.71
CA ILE A 54 -2.94 -10.32 15.75
C ILE A 54 -2.22 -11.40 16.55
N CYS A 55 -2.98 -12.35 17.09
CA CYS A 55 -2.42 -13.58 17.65
C CYS A 55 -2.33 -14.68 16.59
N GLY A 56 -1.55 -15.74 16.85
CA GLY A 56 -1.40 -16.84 15.89
C GLY A 56 -2.70 -17.57 15.53
N ALA A 57 -3.68 -17.63 16.43
CA ALA A 57 -5.00 -18.21 16.12
C ALA A 57 -5.75 -17.43 15.02
N GLN A 58 -5.45 -16.13 14.87
CA GLN A 58 -6.02 -15.27 13.83
C GLN A 58 -5.23 -15.31 12.53
N TYR A 59 -4.00 -15.86 12.52
CA TYR A 59 -3.09 -15.80 11.37
C TYR A 59 -3.74 -16.30 10.08
N VAL A 60 -4.32 -17.50 10.11
CA VAL A 60 -4.92 -18.11 8.89
C VAL A 60 -6.06 -17.26 8.37
N LYS A 61 -6.92 -16.74 9.25
CA LYS A 61 -8.06 -15.91 8.87
C LYS A 61 -7.63 -14.55 8.33
N GLU A 62 -6.70 -13.89 9.02
CA GLU A 62 -6.34 -12.50 8.74
C GLU A 62 -5.29 -12.36 7.63
N VAL A 63 -4.46 -13.38 7.42
CA VAL A 63 -3.36 -13.39 6.46
C VAL A 63 -3.67 -14.30 5.27
N THR A 64 -3.77 -15.61 5.51
CA THR A 64 -3.90 -16.60 4.43
C THR A 64 -5.24 -16.49 3.70
N ASN A 65 -6.33 -16.24 4.43
CA ASN A 65 -7.68 -16.16 3.90
C ASN A 65 -8.16 -14.71 3.69
N ALA A 66 -7.24 -13.76 3.58
CA ALA A 66 -7.59 -12.41 3.19
C ALA A 66 -8.24 -12.39 1.78
N PRO A 67 -9.09 -11.39 1.47
CA PRO A 67 -9.66 -11.22 0.14
C PRO A 67 -8.59 -11.20 -0.95
N GLU A 68 -8.87 -11.77 -2.12
CA GLU A 68 -7.90 -11.91 -3.21
C GLU A 68 -7.43 -10.55 -3.75
N ASP A 69 -8.28 -9.53 -3.68
CA ASP A 69 -7.99 -8.14 -4.06
C ASP A 69 -7.15 -7.39 -3.04
N VAL A 70 -6.83 -7.97 -1.87
CA VAL A 70 -6.04 -7.34 -0.81
C VAL A 70 -4.62 -7.89 -0.74
N TRP A 71 -3.63 -6.99 -0.65
CA TRP A 71 -2.27 -7.35 -0.24
C TRP A 71 -2.18 -7.40 1.27
N VAL A 72 -1.49 -8.41 1.82
CA VAL A 72 -1.25 -8.52 3.26
C VAL A 72 0.23 -8.56 3.54
N ILE A 73 0.69 -7.65 4.40
CA ILE A 73 2.07 -7.61 4.88
C ILE A 73 2.02 -7.94 6.36
N ILE A 74 2.66 -9.05 6.76
CA ILE A 74 2.76 -9.42 8.17
C ILE A 74 4.20 -9.43 8.65
N HIS A 75 4.43 -8.74 9.77
CA HIS A 75 5.70 -8.76 10.49
C HIS A 75 5.62 -9.71 11.70
N LEU A 76 6.41 -10.77 11.65
CA LEU A 76 6.64 -11.66 12.79
C LEU A 76 7.82 -11.10 13.59
N TYR A 77 7.59 -10.86 14.88
CA TYR A 77 8.52 -10.07 15.69
C TYR A 77 8.66 -10.59 17.13
N ARG A 78 9.70 -10.10 17.82
CA ARG A 78 9.83 -10.14 19.28
C ARG A 78 10.11 -8.73 19.80
N SER A 79 9.54 -8.38 20.95
CA SER A 79 9.64 -7.04 21.53
C SER A 79 11.04 -6.69 22.07
N ASN A 80 11.87 -7.69 22.36
CA ASN A 80 13.23 -7.50 22.87
C ASN A 80 14.30 -7.37 21.77
N ILE A 81 13.92 -7.45 20.48
CA ILE A 81 14.85 -7.30 19.36
C ILE A 81 14.73 -5.87 18.81
N PRO A 82 15.77 -5.02 18.92
CA PRO A 82 15.70 -3.62 18.49
C PRO A 82 15.24 -3.43 17.04
N MET A 83 15.75 -4.26 16.14
CA MET A 83 15.38 -4.21 14.71
C MET A 83 13.88 -4.51 14.48
N CYS A 84 13.26 -5.35 15.30
CA CYS A 84 11.82 -5.58 15.25
C CYS A 84 11.02 -4.34 15.66
N LEU A 85 11.51 -3.56 16.62
CA LEU A 85 10.86 -2.32 17.03
C LEU A 85 10.91 -1.29 15.91
N LEU A 86 12.08 -1.12 15.28
CA LEU A 86 12.25 -0.24 14.11
C LEU A 86 11.32 -0.61 12.96
N VAL A 87 11.23 -1.89 12.60
CA VAL A 87 10.31 -2.36 11.55
C VAL A 87 8.85 -2.09 11.92
N ASN A 88 8.46 -2.24 13.19
CA ASN A 88 7.09 -1.90 13.62
C ASN A 88 6.77 -0.41 13.45
N GLU A 89 7.72 0.47 13.76
CA GLU A 89 7.58 1.92 13.57
C GLU A 89 7.38 2.25 12.09
N HIS A 90 8.25 1.74 11.22
CA HIS A 90 8.17 1.97 9.77
C HIS A 90 6.88 1.42 9.17
N LEU A 91 6.47 0.19 9.52
CA LEU A 91 5.21 -0.38 9.04
C LEU A 91 3.99 0.38 9.56
N SER A 92 4.08 1.02 10.73
CA SER A 92 3.00 1.89 11.23
C SER A 92 2.85 3.16 10.40
N LEU A 93 3.97 3.74 9.94
CA LEU A 93 3.96 4.88 9.01
C LEU A 93 3.43 4.48 7.63
N LEU A 94 3.92 3.35 7.11
CA LEU A 94 3.52 2.84 5.80
C LEU A 94 2.04 2.41 5.77
N ALA A 95 1.52 1.86 6.86
CA ALA A 95 0.09 1.51 6.93
C ALA A 95 -0.83 2.71 6.74
N ARG A 96 -0.44 3.89 7.24
CA ARG A 96 -1.18 5.14 7.04
C ARG A 96 -1.05 5.66 5.61
N LYS A 97 0.12 5.46 5.00
CA LYS A 97 0.41 5.90 3.63
C LYS A 97 -0.28 5.04 2.57
N PHE A 98 -0.44 3.74 2.84
CA PHE A 98 -1.00 2.74 1.91
C PHE A 98 -2.22 2.04 2.54
N PRO A 99 -3.35 2.76 2.73
CA PRO A 99 -4.56 2.23 3.37
C PRO A 99 -5.26 1.12 2.57
N GLU A 100 -4.85 0.85 1.34
CA GLU A 100 -5.28 -0.29 0.52
C GLU A 100 -4.61 -1.62 0.88
N VAL A 101 -3.49 -1.55 1.59
CA VAL A 101 -2.73 -2.73 2.01
C VAL A 101 -2.98 -3.03 3.48
N LYS A 102 -3.13 -4.31 3.79
CA LYS A 102 -3.37 -4.79 5.14
C LYS A 102 -2.06 -5.04 5.86
N PHE A 103 -1.68 -4.14 6.74
CA PHE A 103 -0.49 -4.27 7.58
C PHE A 103 -0.81 -4.93 8.91
N LEU A 104 -0.10 -6.02 9.21
CA LEU A 104 -0.27 -6.81 10.42
C LEU A 104 1.06 -7.04 11.12
N LYS A 105 1.01 -7.25 12.43
CA LYS A 105 2.13 -7.76 13.21
C LYS A 105 1.68 -8.86 14.16
N ALA A 106 2.58 -9.78 14.47
CA ALA A 106 2.32 -10.82 15.46
C ALA A 106 3.60 -11.19 16.20
N ILE A 107 3.47 -11.43 17.51
CA ILE A 107 4.55 -11.99 18.31
C ILE A 107 4.84 -13.39 17.77
N VAL A 108 6.08 -13.64 17.35
CA VAL A 108 6.42 -14.85 16.59
C VAL A 108 6.06 -16.14 17.33
N ASN A 109 6.25 -16.18 18.65
CA ASN A 109 5.94 -17.35 19.47
C ASN A 109 4.44 -17.67 19.53
N SER A 110 3.57 -16.69 19.25
CA SER A 110 2.14 -16.93 19.14
C SER A 110 1.77 -17.67 17.85
N CYS A 111 2.60 -17.57 16.81
CA CYS A 111 2.38 -18.17 15.50
C CYS A 111 3.21 -19.44 15.26
N ILE A 112 4.47 -19.42 15.67
CA ILE A 112 5.46 -20.48 15.39
C ILE A 112 6.29 -20.72 16.65
N GLN A 113 6.19 -21.93 17.21
CA GLN A 113 7.01 -22.32 18.36
C GLN A 113 8.48 -22.45 17.97
N ASN A 114 9.38 -22.07 18.89
CA ASN A 114 10.83 -22.20 18.73
C ASN A 114 11.40 -21.53 17.47
N TYR A 115 10.78 -20.43 17.00
CA TYR A 115 11.30 -19.68 15.87
C TYR A 115 12.63 -19.01 16.21
N CYS A 116 13.60 -19.14 15.31
CA CYS A 116 14.98 -18.73 15.56
C CYS A 116 15.13 -17.21 15.58
N ASP A 117 15.78 -16.65 16.61
CA ASP A 117 15.91 -15.20 16.77
C ASP A 117 16.74 -14.53 15.67
N ARG A 118 17.72 -15.25 15.11
CA ARG A 118 18.52 -14.79 13.96
C ARG A 118 17.71 -14.71 12.65
N CYS A 119 16.51 -15.28 12.61
CA CYS A 119 15.56 -15.11 11.52
C CYS A 119 14.68 -13.87 11.70
N LEU A 120 14.78 -13.15 12.83
CA LEU A 120 14.00 -11.95 13.10
C LEU A 120 14.78 -10.67 12.74
N PRO A 121 14.10 -9.60 12.32
CA PRO A 121 12.67 -9.55 11.97
C PRO A 121 12.33 -10.44 10.75
N THR A 122 11.10 -10.95 10.68
CA THR A 122 10.60 -11.65 9.50
C THR A 122 9.40 -10.91 8.93
N ILE A 123 9.47 -10.46 7.69
CA ILE A 123 8.36 -9.84 6.97
C ILE A 123 7.91 -10.79 5.86
N LEU A 124 6.62 -11.10 5.84
CA LEU A 124 6.01 -11.93 4.80
C LEU A 124 4.96 -11.11 4.05
N VAL A 125 5.01 -11.17 2.73
CA VAL A 125 4.08 -10.49 1.83
C VAL A 125 3.20 -11.54 1.17
N TYR A 126 1.89 -11.41 1.34
CA TYR A 126 0.88 -12.32 0.82
C TYR A 126 -0.03 -11.64 -0.20
N LYS A 127 -0.42 -12.42 -1.21
CA LYS A 127 -1.47 -12.09 -2.17
C LYS A 127 -2.11 -13.38 -2.68
N THR A 128 -3.44 -13.43 -2.72
CA THR A 128 -4.18 -14.60 -3.23
C THR A 128 -3.73 -15.90 -2.56
N ARG A 129 -3.61 -15.87 -1.22
CA ARG A 129 -3.18 -16.99 -0.36
C ARG A 129 -1.74 -17.48 -0.53
N GLU A 130 -0.98 -16.89 -1.45
CA GLU A 130 0.41 -17.24 -1.70
C GLU A 130 1.36 -16.20 -1.09
N ILE A 131 2.57 -16.67 -0.72
CA ILE A 131 3.65 -15.77 -0.31
C ILE A 131 4.34 -15.24 -1.56
N LYS A 132 4.26 -13.92 -1.77
CA LYS A 132 4.89 -13.22 -2.89
C LYS A 132 6.27 -12.66 -2.54
N GLY A 133 6.52 -12.38 -1.25
CA GLY A 133 7.80 -11.86 -0.78
C GLY A 133 8.12 -12.34 0.63
N ARG A 134 9.41 -12.51 0.90
CA ARG A 134 9.96 -12.90 2.21
C ARG A 134 11.21 -12.09 2.47
N PHE A 135 11.29 -11.51 3.67
CA PHE A 135 12.48 -10.84 4.16
C PHE A 135 12.77 -11.41 5.55
N ILE A 136 13.86 -12.14 5.69
CA ILE A 136 14.19 -12.90 6.90
C ILE A 136 15.50 -12.40 7.50
N GLY A 137 15.45 -12.00 8.76
CA GLY A 137 16.60 -11.49 9.49
C GLY A 137 16.97 -10.06 9.12
N VAL A 138 17.95 -9.54 9.86
CA VAL A 138 18.38 -8.13 9.78
C VAL A 138 18.88 -7.75 8.37
N ALA A 139 19.69 -8.61 7.75
CA ALA A 139 20.30 -8.32 6.45
C ALA A 139 19.24 -8.15 5.34
N GLU A 140 18.30 -9.09 5.24
CA GLU A 140 17.26 -9.04 4.21
C GLU A 140 16.22 -7.95 4.49
N CYS A 141 15.97 -7.62 5.76
CA CYS A 141 15.10 -6.52 6.13
C CYS A 141 15.73 -5.13 5.94
N GLY A 142 17.03 -5.04 5.60
CA GLY A 142 17.69 -3.79 5.20
C GLY A 142 18.80 -3.30 6.14
N GLY A 143 19.13 -4.03 7.20
CA GLY A 143 20.19 -3.66 8.15
C GLY A 143 19.68 -2.85 9.34
N ILE A 144 20.56 -2.62 10.31
CA ILE A 144 20.21 -1.97 11.60
C ILE A 144 19.73 -0.53 11.46
N ASP A 145 20.15 0.18 10.40
CA ASP A 145 19.81 1.59 10.14
C ASP A 145 18.78 1.76 9.02
N LEU A 146 17.93 0.73 8.81
CA LEU A 146 16.87 0.72 7.81
C LEU A 146 16.06 2.01 7.85
N LYS A 147 15.95 2.70 6.70
CA LYS A 147 15.07 3.86 6.53
C LYS A 147 13.67 3.44 6.07
N VAL A 148 12.68 4.27 6.34
CA VAL A 148 11.28 3.97 5.97
C VAL A 148 11.12 3.86 4.45
N GLU A 149 11.84 4.69 3.69
CA GLU A 149 11.84 4.71 2.23
C GLU A 149 12.47 3.44 1.65
N GLU A 150 13.47 2.86 2.32
CA GLU A 150 14.07 1.60 1.90
C GLU A 150 13.12 0.42 2.11
N LEU A 151 12.37 0.41 3.21
CA LEU A 151 11.35 -0.61 3.46
C LEU A 151 10.18 -0.46 2.47
N GLU A 152 9.76 0.78 2.19
CA GLU A 152 8.79 1.09 1.15
C GLU A 152 9.26 0.54 -0.20
N TRP A 153 10.50 0.84 -0.60
CA TRP A 153 11.05 0.35 -1.85
C TRP A 153 11.05 -1.17 -1.94
N LYS A 154 11.45 -1.87 -0.87
CA LYS A 154 11.43 -3.35 -0.81
C LYS A 154 10.03 -3.93 -1.00
N LEU A 155 9.03 -3.32 -0.38
CA LEU A 155 7.63 -3.75 -0.52
C LEU A 155 7.10 -3.45 -1.92
N ALA A 156 7.51 -2.33 -2.52
CA ALA A 156 7.19 -1.97 -3.89
C ALA A 156 7.85 -2.90 -4.92
N GLU A 157 9.09 -3.35 -4.70
CA GLU A 157 9.79 -4.33 -5.55
C GLU A 157 9.02 -5.67 -5.62
N VAL A 158 8.29 -6.04 -4.57
CA VAL A 158 7.41 -7.23 -4.55
C VAL A 158 6.07 -6.96 -5.27
N GLY A 159 5.73 -5.69 -5.52
CA GLY A 159 4.44 -5.26 -6.05
C GLY A 159 3.34 -5.08 -4.99
N ALA A 160 3.72 -5.08 -3.71
CA ALA A 160 2.76 -5.00 -2.61
C ALA A 160 2.17 -3.60 -2.43
N ILE A 161 2.93 -2.56 -2.80
CA ILE A 161 2.55 -1.15 -2.70
C ILE A 161 3.00 -0.39 -3.95
N GLU A 162 2.29 0.67 -4.30
CA GLU A 162 2.63 1.57 -5.40
C GLU A 162 3.39 2.78 -4.86
N THR A 163 4.72 2.74 -4.90
CA THR A 163 5.57 3.85 -4.45
C THR A 163 5.68 4.96 -5.51
N VAL A 164 5.78 6.21 -5.05
CA VAL A 164 6.10 7.37 -5.88
C VAL A 164 7.61 7.64 -5.97
N LEU A 165 8.44 6.83 -5.29
CA LEU A 165 9.89 6.96 -5.34
C LEU A 165 10.39 6.67 -6.76
N GLU A 166 11.15 7.59 -7.34
CA GLU A 166 11.66 7.44 -8.71
C GLU A 166 12.85 6.48 -8.80
N LYS A 167 13.60 6.33 -7.69
CA LYS A 167 14.85 5.56 -7.63
C LYS A 167 14.96 4.87 -6.28
N LYS A 168 15.66 3.73 -6.29
CA LYS A 168 16.06 3.02 -5.07
C LYS A 168 16.81 3.97 -4.13
N PRO A 169 16.36 4.13 -2.87
CA PRO A 169 17.07 4.93 -1.88
C PRO A 169 18.51 4.44 -1.74
N LYS A 170 19.45 5.39 -1.72
CA LYS A 170 20.86 5.06 -1.47
C LYS A 170 21.05 4.92 0.03
N LYS A 171 21.82 3.91 0.42
CA LYS A 171 22.39 3.88 1.77
C LYS A 171 23.45 4.96 1.87
N ASP A 172 23.35 5.79 2.90
CA ASP A 172 24.46 6.64 3.28
C ASP A 172 25.61 5.70 3.69
N ILE A 173 26.65 5.66 2.87
CA ILE A 173 27.90 4.96 3.19
C ILE A 173 28.74 5.98 3.93
N GLU A 174 28.73 5.92 5.27
CA GLU A 174 29.81 6.51 6.09
C GLU A 174 30.98 5.53 6.22
#